data_AF-A0A4U0PS46-F1
#
_entry.id   AF-A0A4U0PS46-F1
#
_cell.length_a   1.000
_cell.length_b   1.000
_cell.length_c   1.000
_cell.angle_alpha   90.00
_cell.angle_beta   90.00
_cell.angle_gamma   90.00
#
_symmetry.space_group_name_H-M   'P 1'
#
loop_
_entity.id
_entity.type
_entity.pdbx_description
1 polymer ?
#
loop_
_entity_poly.entity_id
_entity_poly.type
_entity_poly.pdbx_seq_one_letter_code
_entity_poly.pdbx_strand_id
1 'polypeptide(L)'
;MPLIAALLMTLGLAFVPAAQGASGVPTASVGTPVSAGVRRHLRVPTTMRWRAIDKRDVLLWTGREEVWHLQLAGDCRALPTTGRLGFTAHRGHLVAGRDEIRGDGGACTIANIVAAPPAPRDGNPQAPTYPAWRIEVSRHTASNGAVR
;
A
#
# COMPACT_ATOMS: atom_id res chain seq x y z
N MET A 1 17.80 12.80 -58.48
CA MET A 1 17.41 11.37 -58.54
C MET A 1 15.90 11.30 -58.69
N PRO A 2 15.37 10.75 -59.80
CA PRO A 2 13.95 10.81 -60.17
C PRO A 2 13.11 9.66 -59.58
N LEU A 3 11.81 9.96 -59.41
CA LEU A 3 10.57 9.17 -59.61
C LEU A 3 10.54 7.63 -59.39
N ILE A 4 9.49 7.17 -58.69
CA ILE A 4 8.54 6.03 -58.95
C ILE A 4 7.78 5.81 -57.60
N ALA A 5 6.50 6.16 -57.39
CA ALA A 5 5.22 5.68 -57.95
C ALA A 5 4.83 4.23 -57.57
N ALA A 6 3.80 4.06 -56.72
CA ALA A 6 2.81 2.95 -56.62
C ALA A 6 2.22 2.94 -55.19
N LEU A 7 1.00 3.41 -54.92
CA LEU A 7 -0.31 2.80 -55.22
C LEU A 7 -0.47 1.39 -54.66
N LEU A 8 -1.31 1.23 -53.62
CA LEU A 8 -2.28 0.14 -53.50
C LEU A 8 -3.25 0.43 -52.34
N MET A 9 -4.48 0.75 -52.75
CA MET A 9 -5.68 0.68 -51.93
C MET A 9 -5.87 -0.76 -51.45
N THR A 10 -6.10 -0.97 -50.15
CA THR A 10 -6.80 -2.17 -49.67
C THR A 10 -7.94 -1.74 -48.75
N LEU A 11 -9.10 -1.68 -49.37
CA LEU A 11 -10.40 -1.48 -48.76
C LEU A 11 -10.79 -2.79 -48.05
N GLY A 12 -10.51 -2.88 -46.74
CA GLY A 12 -10.91 -4.00 -45.90
C GLY A 12 -12.25 -3.74 -45.22
N LEU A 13 -13.35 -4.11 -45.89
CA LEU A 13 -14.67 -4.27 -45.28
C LEU A 13 -14.64 -5.50 -44.37
N ALA A 14 -14.51 -5.31 -43.05
CA ALA A 14 -14.69 -6.36 -42.07
C ALA A 14 -15.99 -6.15 -41.28
N PHE A 15 -16.97 -6.99 -41.63
CA PHE A 15 -18.13 -7.46 -40.88
C PHE A 15 -18.38 -6.85 -39.49
N VAL A 16 -19.51 -6.16 -39.35
CA VAL A 16 -20.13 -5.83 -38.06
C VAL A 16 -20.95 -7.05 -37.61
N PRO A 17 -20.59 -7.75 -36.51
CA PRO A 17 -21.47 -8.77 -35.94
C PRO A 17 -22.68 -8.10 -35.28
N ALA A 18 -23.87 -8.58 -35.61
CA ALA A 18 -25.12 -8.21 -34.95
C ALA A 18 -25.09 -8.68 -33.49
N ALA A 19 -24.98 -7.74 -32.55
CA ALA A 19 -25.12 -7.98 -31.13
C ALA A 19 -26.58 -8.37 -30.83
N GLN A 20 -26.84 -9.65 -30.63
CA GLN A 20 -28.11 -10.13 -30.08
C GLN A 20 -28.20 -9.65 -28.63
N GLY A 21 -29.19 -8.79 -28.39
CA GLY A 21 -29.53 -8.29 -27.06
C GLY A 21 -30.03 -9.44 -26.18
N ALA A 22 -29.13 -10.03 -25.41
CA ALA A 22 -29.50 -10.70 -24.19
C ALA A 22 -29.66 -9.63 -23.11
N SER A 23 -30.90 -9.24 -22.83
CA SER A 23 -31.25 -8.56 -21.58
C SER A 23 -31.08 -9.54 -20.41
N GLY A 24 -29.84 -9.94 -20.15
CA GLY A 24 -29.45 -10.37 -18.82
C GLY A 24 -29.46 -9.11 -17.98
N VAL A 25 -30.46 -8.98 -17.11
CA VAL A 25 -30.39 -8.05 -15.98
C VAL A 25 -29.02 -8.29 -15.35
N PRO A 26 -28.11 -7.30 -15.31
CA PRO A 26 -26.92 -7.46 -14.51
C PRO A 26 -27.45 -7.53 -13.08
N THR A 27 -27.58 -8.77 -12.57
CA THR A 27 -27.53 -9.01 -11.15
C THR A 27 -26.20 -8.43 -10.76
N ALA A 28 -26.22 -7.19 -10.28
CA ALA A 28 -25.09 -6.56 -9.65
C ALA A 28 -24.66 -7.58 -8.60
N SER A 29 -23.57 -8.30 -8.89
CA SER A 29 -22.85 -9.05 -7.89
C SER A 29 -22.54 -8.00 -6.84
N VAL A 30 -23.36 -7.98 -5.80
CA VAL A 30 -23.11 -7.29 -4.55
C VAL A 30 -21.80 -7.89 -4.11
N GLY A 31 -20.71 -7.25 -4.52
CA GLY A 31 -19.37 -7.63 -4.14
C GLY A 31 -19.41 -7.60 -2.63
N THR A 32 -19.37 -8.78 -2.03
CA THR A 32 -19.29 -8.90 -0.58
C THR A 32 -18.19 -7.95 -0.15
N PRO A 33 -18.48 -6.91 0.64
CA PRO A 33 -17.45 -5.99 1.07
C PRO A 33 -16.42 -6.88 1.75
N VAL A 34 -15.24 -7.00 1.13
CA VAL A 34 -14.12 -7.70 1.73
C VAL A 34 -13.87 -6.91 2.99
N SER A 35 -14.36 -7.41 4.13
CA SER A 35 -14.12 -6.79 5.42
C SER A 35 -12.61 -6.60 5.48
N ALA A 36 -12.18 -5.35 5.47
CA ALA A 36 -10.78 -4.98 5.54
C ALA A 36 -10.24 -5.58 6.85
N GLY A 37 -9.71 -6.79 6.74
CA GLY A 37 -9.50 -7.64 7.90
C GLY A 37 -8.42 -7.03 8.77
N VAL A 38 -8.73 -6.84 10.05
CA VAL A 38 -7.71 -6.53 11.05
C VAL A 38 -6.70 -7.67 11.03
N ARG A 39 -5.46 -7.36 10.70
CA ARG A 39 -4.35 -8.32 10.68
C ARG A 39 -3.53 -8.16 11.94
N ARG A 40 -3.10 -9.30 12.49
CA ARG A 40 -2.16 -9.31 13.60
C ARG A 40 -0.71 -9.17 13.15
N HIS A 41 -0.40 -9.63 11.93
CA HIS A 41 0.95 -9.68 11.36
C HIS A 41 0.99 -9.06 9.97
N LEU A 42 2.02 -8.25 9.71
CA LEU A 42 2.30 -7.65 8.40
C LEU A 42 3.75 -7.86 8.03
N ARG A 43 4.01 -8.54 6.91
CA ARG A 43 5.36 -8.65 6.38
C ARG A 43 5.82 -7.28 5.87
N VAL A 44 6.99 -6.84 6.33
CA VAL A 44 7.57 -5.55 5.91
C VAL A 44 8.82 -5.74 5.06
N PRO A 45 8.89 -5.15 3.86
CA PRO A 45 10.10 -5.13 3.06
C PRO A 45 11.15 -4.20 3.69
N THR A 46 12.39 -4.30 3.22
CA THR A 46 13.49 -3.39 3.60
C THR A 46 13.25 -1.95 3.17
N THR A 47 12.52 -1.74 2.07
CA THR A 47 12.16 -0.40 1.58
C THR A 47 10.65 -0.29 1.47
N MET A 48 10.10 0.66 2.22
CA MET A 48 8.68 0.97 2.27
C MET A 48 8.50 2.48 2.36
N ARG A 49 7.29 2.93 2.06
CA ARG A 49 6.89 4.34 2.12
C ARG A 49 5.84 4.50 3.21
N TRP A 50 5.78 5.66 3.84
CA TRP A 50 4.80 5.92 4.88
C TRP A 50 4.30 7.36 4.82
N ARG A 51 3.18 7.61 5.50
CA ARG A 51 2.60 8.94 5.71
C ARG A 51 1.80 8.94 7.00
N ALA A 52 2.06 9.92 7.86
CA ALA A 52 1.17 10.23 8.97
C ALA A 52 -0.13 10.84 8.44
N ILE A 53 -1.27 10.29 8.84
CA ILE A 53 -2.57 10.95 8.69
C ILE A 53 -2.73 11.95 9.83
N ASP A 54 -2.46 11.50 11.06
CA ASP A 54 -2.49 12.31 12.27
C ASP A 54 -1.53 11.74 13.34
N LYS A 55 -1.79 12.03 14.62
CA LYS A 55 -0.99 11.57 15.77
C LYS A 55 -1.22 10.10 16.17
N ARG A 56 -2.22 9.41 15.61
CA ARG A 56 -2.58 8.01 15.90
C ARG A 56 -2.60 7.13 14.67
N ASP A 57 -2.67 7.71 13.49
CA ASP A 57 -2.91 6.99 12.25
C ASP A 57 -1.77 7.17 11.25
N VAL A 58 -1.24 6.06 10.76
CA VAL A 58 -0.17 6.01 9.75
C VAL A 58 -0.60 5.13 8.59
N LEU A 59 -0.39 5.62 7.36
CA LEU A 59 -0.43 4.79 6.17
C LEU A 59 0.97 4.26 5.86
N LEU A 60 1.05 2.96 5.59
CA LEU A 60 2.27 2.26 5.23
C LEU A 60 2.09 1.54 3.89
N TRP A 61 2.96 1.84 2.93
CA TRP A 61 3.00 1.18 1.64
C TRP A 61 4.11 0.13 1.64
N THR A 62 3.72 -1.14 1.55
CA THR A 62 4.65 -2.28 1.41
C THR A 62 4.99 -2.60 -0.04
N GLY A 63 4.36 -1.92 -0.99
CA GLY A 63 4.58 -2.07 -2.43
C GLY A 63 3.97 -0.92 -3.23
N ARG A 64 3.68 -1.15 -4.51
CA ARG A 64 3.02 -0.15 -5.37
C ARG A 64 1.54 0.03 -5.06
N GLU A 65 0.85 -1.07 -4.75
CA GLU A 65 -0.61 -1.11 -4.58
C GLU A 65 -1.03 -1.53 -3.17
N GLU A 66 -0.10 -2.07 -2.37
CA GLU A 66 -0.39 -2.53 -1.02
C GLU A 66 -0.24 -1.40 -0.02
N VAL A 67 -1.38 -0.96 0.53
CA VAL A 67 -1.46 0.09 1.55
C VAL A 67 -2.07 -0.48 2.83
N TRP A 68 -1.42 -0.19 3.94
CA TRP A 68 -1.81 -0.62 5.28
C TRP A 68 -2.06 0.60 6.13
N HIS A 69 -3.15 0.58 6.88
CA HIS A 69 -3.46 1.56 7.90
C HIS A 69 -3.03 1.00 9.26
N LEU A 70 -2.04 1.65 9.86
CA LEU A 70 -1.56 1.35 11.21
C LEU A 70 -2.22 2.33 12.18
N GLN A 71 -2.88 1.78 13.20
CA GLN A 71 -3.43 2.55 14.32
C GLN A 71 -2.50 2.41 15.52
N LEU A 72 -2.23 3.50 16.22
CA LEU A 72 -1.32 3.53 17.37
C LEU A 72 -2.10 3.52 18.68
N ALA A 73 -1.51 2.89 19.70
CA ALA A 73 -2.15 2.73 21.01
C ALA A 73 -2.29 4.07 21.79
N GLY A 74 -1.61 5.13 21.36
CA GLY A 74 -1.62 6.43 22.00
C GLY A 74 -1.25 7.58 21.05
N ASP A 75 -1.23 8.80 21.60
CA ASP A 75 -0.92 10.03 20.85
C ASP A 75 0.59 10.18 20.59
N CYS A 76 1.01 9.99 19.36
CA CYS A 76 2.39 10.17 18.90
C CYS A 76 2.56 11.60 18.37
N ARG A 77 2.76 12.55 19.28
CA ARG A 77 2.69 13.99 18.96
C ARG A 77 3.65 14.44 17.86
N ALA A 78 4.82 13.84 17.77
CA ALA A 78 5.82 14.20 16.75
C ALA A 78 5.59 13.53 15.38
N LEU A 79 4.62 12.62 15.27
CA LEU A 79 4.39 11.82 14.07
C LEU A 79 4.02 12.65 12.82
N PRO A 80 3.18 13.70 12.88
CA PRO A 80 2.88 14.53 11.71
C PRO A 80 4.05 15.40 11.25
N THR A 81 5.00 15.70 12.14
CA THR A 81 6.11 16.62 11.90
C THR A 81 7.44 15.90 11.68
N THR A 82 7.53 14.60 11.97
CA THR A 82 8.77 13.86 11.85
C THR A 82 9.11 13.59 10.39
N GLY A 83 10.38 13.80 10.03
CA GLY A 83 10.91 13.44 8.71
C GLY A 83 11.46 12.01 8.67
N ARG A 84 11.46 11.27 9.79
CA ARG A 84 12.06 9.94 9.89
C ARG A 84 11.15 9.02 10.67
N LEU A 85 10.92 7.83 10.12
CA LEU A 85 10.14 6.80 10.78
C LEU A 85 10.90 5.49 10.75
N GLY A 86 11.15 4.94 11.94
CA GLY A 86 11.63 3.60 12.15
C GLY A 86 10.51 2.71 12.68
N PHE A 87 10.70 1.40 12.57
CA PHE A 87 9.80 0.41 13.14
C PHE A 87 10.63 -0.65 13.84
N THR A 88 10.13 -1.15 14.97
CA THR A 88 10.56 -2.47 15.44
C THR A 88 9.86 -3.52 14.59
N ALA A 89 10.62 -4.46 14.04
CA ALA A 89 10.07 -5.57 13.28
C ALA A 89 10.70 -6.87 13.77
N HIS A 90 9.85 -7.84 14.11
CA HIS A 90 10.29 -9.15 14.55
C HIS A 90 10.31 -10.11 13.38
N ARG A 91 11.50 -10.61 13.02
CA ARG A 91 11.68 -11.53 11.87
C ARG A 91 11.08 -10.98 10.56
N GLY A 92 11.21 -9.66 10.33
CA GLY A 92 10.70 -8.99 9.13
C GLY A 92 9.17 -8.82 9.10
N HIS A 93 8.51 -8.94 10.25
CA HIS A 93 7.07 -8.69 10.38
C HIS A 93 6.81 -7.63 11.44
N LEU A 94 5.81 -6.78 11.18
CA LEU A 94 5.15 -5.95 12.18
C LEU A 94 4.04 -6.77 12.84
N VAL A 95 3.98 -6.69 14.16
CA VAL A 95 3.03 -7.39 15.00
C VAL A 95 2.26 -6.39 15.85
N ALA A 96 0.95 -6.32 15.65
CA ALA A 96 0.06 -5.48 16.44
C ALA A 96 0.15 -5.84 17.95
N GLY A 97 0.17 -4.82 18.80
CA GLY A 97 0.33 -4.89 20.25
C GLY A 97 1.75 -5.15 20.75
N ARG A 98 2.73 -5.35 19.86
CA ARG A 98 4.11 -5.67 20.20
C ARG A 98 5.12 -4.72 19.57
N ASP A 99 4.94 -4.45 18.29
CA ASP A 99 5.84 -3.59 17.54
C ASP A 99 5.48 -2.12 17.69
N GLU A 100 6.47 -1.28 17.47
CA GLU A 100 6.43 0.15 17.74
C GLU A 100 6.91 0.91 16.51
N ILE A 101 6.30 2.06 16.31
CA ILE A 101 6.80 3.11 15.43
C ILE A 101 7.73 4.02 16.24
N ARG A 102 8.89 4.35 15.70
CA ARG A 102 9.88 5.26 16.31
C ARG A 102 10.07 6.47 15.42
N GLY A 103 9.92 7.66 15.99
CA GLY A 103 10.23 8.93 15.33
C GLY A 103 10.98 9.87 16.26
N ASP A 104 11.13 11.13 15.86
CA ASP A 104 11.90 12.12 16.63
C ASP A 104 11.32 12.40 18.03
N GLY A 105 10.02 12.16 18.23
CA GLY A 105 9.33 12.36 19.52
C GLY A 105 9.16 11.11 20.37
N GLY A 106 9.85 10.02 20.05
CA GLY A 106 9.81 8.77 20.82
C GLY A 106 9.18 7.59 20.09
N ALA A 107 8.78 6.59 20.87
CA ALA A 107 8.24 5.32 20.38
C ALA A 107 6.75 5.18 20.72
N CYS A 108 6.00 4.55 19.82
CA CYS A 108 4.58 4.32 19.95
C CYS A 108 4.18 2.92 19.49
N THR A 109 3.50 2.18 20.36
CA THR A 109 3.02 0.84 20.05
C THR A 109 1.95 0.85 18.96
N ILE A 110 2.09 -0.04 17.99
CA ILE A 110 1.09 -0.30 16.95
C ILE A 110 -0.06 -1.09 17.59
N ALA A 111 -1.26 -0.52 17.68
CA ALA A 111 -2.44 -1.18 18.23
C ALA A 111 -3.10 -2.11 17.21
N ASN A 112 -3.31 -1.63 15.98
CA ASN A 112 -3.97 -2.40 14.92
C ASN A 112 -3.28 -2.22 13.58
N ILE A 113 -3.38 -3.25 12.73
CA ILE A 113 -2.95 -3.22 11.34
C ILE A 113 -4.16 -3.57 10.49
N VAL A 114 -4.62 -2.64 9.68
CA VAL A 114 -5.82 -2.80 8.86
C VAL A 114 -5.42 -2.66 7.39
N ALA A 115 -5.95 -3.49 6.51
CA ALA A 115 -5.79 -3.28 5.08
C ALA A 115 -6.50 -1.97 4.71
N ALA A 116 -5.79 -1.00 4.16
CA ALA A 116 -6.45 0.18 3.63
C ALA A 116 -7.15 -0.21 2.31
N PRO A 117 -8.31 0.40 1.99
CA PRO A 117 -8.92 0.20 0.68
C PRO A 117 -7.89 0.49 -0.43
N PRO A 118 -7.82 -0.33 -1.49
CA PRO A 118 -6.99 0.00 -2.64
C PRO A 118 -7.53 1.31 -3.18
N ALA A 119 -6.77 2.40 -3.07
CA ALA A 119 -7.34 3.67 -3.44
C ALA A 119 -7.53 3.77 -4.98
N PRO A 120 -8.41 4.66 -5.44
CA PRO A 120 -9.09 4.51 -6.72
C PRO A 120 -8.15 4.50 -7.93
N ARG A 121 -8.36 3.56 -8.87
CA ARG A 121 -7.58 3.44 -10.12
C ARG A 121 -7.68 4.67 -11.03
N ASP A 122 -8.65 5.52 -10.74
CA ASP A 122 -8.99 6.82 -11.32
C ASP A 122 -7.91 7.90 -11.06
N GLY A 123 -6.83 7.53 -10.38
CA GLY A 123 -5.56 8.27 -10.45
C GLY A 123 -4.98 8.67 -9.10
N ASN A 124 -5.59 8.31 -7.96
CA ASN A 124 -4.94 8.58 -6.67
C ASN A 124 -5.28 7.67 -5.47
N PRO A 125 -4.56 6.54 -5.36
CA PRO A 125 -3.90 6.02 -4.16
C PRO A 125 -2.39 6.31 -4.17
N GLN A 126 -1.88 7.27 -4.94
CA GLN A 126 -0.44 7.28 -5.20
C GLN A 126 0.30 7.38 -3.86
N ALA A 127 1.16 6.39 -3.60
CA ALA A 127 2.18 6.51 -2.58
C ALA A 127 2.78 7.91 -2.75
N PRO A 128 2.77 8.76 -1.72
CA PRO A 128 2.94 10.19 -1.90
C PRO A 128 4.14 10.47 -2.81
N THR A 129 3.89 11.31 -3.82
CA THR A 129 4.91 11.79 -4.77
C THR A 129 5.92 12.71 -4.09
N TYR A 130 5.56 13.29 -2.94
CA TYR A 130 6.43 13.99 -2.00
C TYR A 130 7.09 12.99 -1.05
N PRO A 131 8.33 13.25 -0.56
CA PRO A 131 9.23 12.18 -0.16
C PRO A 131 8.63 11.36 0.98
N ALA A 132 8.10 10.19 0.63
CA ALA A 132 7.91 9.13 1.58
C ALA A 132 9.32 8.77 2.08
N TRP A 133 9.63 9.25 3.27
CA TRP A 133 10.95 9.11 3.86
C TRP A 133 11.29 7.62 3.98
N ARG A 134 12.48 7.26 3.50
CA ARG A 134 12.96 5.88 3.53
C ARG A 134 13.02 5.43 4.98
N ILE A 135 12.37 4.32 5.26
CA ILE A 135 12.39 3.69 6.57
C ILE A 135 13.69 2.91 6.74
N GLU A 136 14.39 3.13 7.84
CA GLU A 136 15.43 2.23 8.31
C GLU A 136 14.80 1.19 9.22
N VAL A 137 14.76 -0.06 8.75
CA VAL A 137 14.27 -1.19 9.54
C VAL A 137 15.41 -1.64 10.47
N SER A 138 15.37 -1.18 11.72
CA SER A 138 16.25 -1.69 12.77
C SER A 138 15.82 -3.11 13.14
N ARG A 139 16.48 -4.12 12.55
CA ARG A 139 16.26 -5.52 12.94
C ARG A 139 16.89 -5.72 14.32
N HIS A 140 16.06 -5.83 15.35
CA HIS A 140 16.52 -6.39 16.62
C HIS A 140 16.74 -7.89 16.39
N THR A 141 17.97 -8.28 16.09
CA THR A 141 18.42 -9.66 16.33
C THR A 141 18.36 -9.87 17.83
N ALA A 142 17.48 -10.76 18.28
CA ALA A 142 17.50 -11.22 19.66
C ALA A 142 18.92 -11.75 19.93
N SER A 143 19.72 -10.98 20.66
CA SER A 143 20.94 -11.49 21.25
C SER A 143 20.49 -12.57 22.22
N ASN A 144 20.69 -13.84 21.86
CA ASN A 144 20.57 -14.94 22.80
C ASN A 144 21.52 -14.62 23.96
N GLY A 145 20.96 -14.09 25.05
CA GLY A 145 21.64 -14.01 26.32
C GLY A 145 21.91 -15.43 26.75
N ALA A 146 23.12 -15.91 26.45
CA ALA A 146 23.70 -17.04 27.12
C ALA A 146 23.85 -16.65 28.59
N VAL A 147 22.83 -16.96 29.38
CA VAL A 147 22.95 -17.02 30.83
C VAL A 147 23.89 -18.20 31.09
N ARG A 148 25.06 -17.88 31.64
CA ARG A 148 26.08 -18.83 32.09
C ARG A 148 25.55 -19.73 33.19
#